data_AF-A0A924MT67-F1
#
_entry.id   AF-A0A924MT67-F1
#
_cell.length_a   1.000
_cell.length_b   1.000
_cell.length_c   1.000
_cell.angle_alpha   90.00
_cell.angle_beta   90.00
_cell.angle_gamma   90.00
#
_symmetry.space_group_name_H-M   'P 1'
#
loop_
_entity.id
_entity.type
_entity.pdbx_description
1 polymer ?
#
loop_
_entity_poly.entity_id
_entity_poly.type
_entity_poly.pdbx_seq_one_letter_code
_entity_poly.pdbx_strand_id
1 'polypeptide(L)' 'MATQAAIHEQGVALAPEFLVQDELQCGLLVAPTHASRPKGLGYHRICPEDSASGTELQLFSDWLLAQAQDYLSTP' A
#
# COMPACT_ATOMS: atom_id res chain seq x y z
N MET A 1 9.91 -9.78 1.08
CA MET A 1 10.36 -11.18 0.85
C MET A 1 9.44 -11.90 -0.14
N ALA A 2 8.12 -11.95 0.09
CA ALA A 2 7.18 -12.63 -0.83
C ALA A 2 7.22 -12.09 -2.27
N THR A 3 7.25 -10.77 -2.47
CA THR A 3 7.39 -10.13 -3.79
C THR A 3 8.64 -10.59 -4.54
N GLN A 4 9.79 -10.62 -3.87
CA GLN A 4 11.06 -11.02 -4.49
C GLN A 4 11.06 -12.50 -4.89
N ALA A 5 10.43 -13.38 -4.11
CA ALA A 5 10.24 -14.77 -4.50
C ALA A 5 9.39 -14.90 -5.78
N ALA A 6 8.33 -14.09 -5.92
CA ALA A 6 7.51 -14.05 -7.13
C ALA A 6 8.28 -13.53 -8.35
N ILE A 7 9.12 -12.49 -8.17
CA ILE A 7 10.01 -11.97 -9.23
C ILE A 7 11.01 -13.04 -9.68
N HIS A 8 11.53 -13.84 -8.75
CA HIS A 8 12.45 -14.95 -9.04
C HIS A 8 11.74 -16.26 -9.42
N GLU A 9 10.52 -16.18 -9.93
CA GLU A 9 9.76 -17.32 -10.49
C GLU A 9 9.45 -18.44 -9.47
N GLN A 10 9.46 -18.13 -8.17
CA GLN A 10 9.21 -19.11 -7.10
C GLN A 10 7.71 -19.27 -6.75
N GLY A 11 6.81 -18.67 -7.52
CA GLY A 11 5.36 -18.80 -7.36
C GLY A 11 4.61 -17.47 -7.43
N VAL A 12 3.46 -17.41 -6.74
CA VAL A 12 2.57 -16.24 -6.72
C VAL A 12 2.57 -15.61 -5.33
N ALA A 13 2.62 -14.27 -5.28
CA ALA A 13 2.55 -13.50 -4.04
C ALA A 13 1.32 -12.58 -4.01
N LEU A 14 0.71 -12.45 -2.83
CA LEU A 14 -0.25 -11.40 -2.55
C LEU A 14 0.49 -10.19 -2.01
N ALA A 15 0.41 -9.06 -2.72
CA ALA A 15 1.01 -7.81 -2.33
C ALA A 15 0.03 -6.64 -2.57
N PRO A 16 0.10 -5.58 -1.78
CA PRO A 16 -0.52 -4.30 -2.14
C PRO A 16 0.02 -3.80 -3.46
N GLU A 17 -0.86 -3.37 -4.36
CA GLU A 17 -0.48 -2.96 -5.71
C GLU A 17 0.52 -1.80 -5.73
N PHE A 18 0.34 -0.79 -4.87
CA PHE A 18 1.28 0.32 -4.74
C PHE A 18 2.70 -0.09 -4.32
N LEU A 19 2.90 -1.28 -3.74
CA LEU A 19 4.24 -1.77 -3.36
C LEU A 19 4.95 -2.49 -4.52
N VAL A 20 4.25 -2.81 -5.60
CA VAL A 20 4.78 -3.59 -6.74
C VAL A 20 4.52 -2.91 -8.08
N GLN A 21 4.16 -1.62 -8.05
CA GLN A 21 3.71 -0.88 -9.22
C GLN A 21 4.84 -0.77 -10.27
N ASP A 22 6.07 -0.54 -9.83
CA ASP A 22 7.23 -0.45 -10.72
C ASP A 22 7.52 -1.80 -11.40
N GLU A 23 7.43 -2.91 -10.66
CA GLU A 23 7.63 -4.25 -11.21
C GLU A 23 6.51 -4.66 -12.16
N LEU A 24 5.27 -4.24 -11.91
CA LEU A 24 4.16 -4.39 -12.84
C LEU A 24 4.38 -3.57 -14.12
N GLN A 25 4.85 -2.32 -13.99
CA GLN A 25 5.13 -1.44 -15.14
C GLN A 25 6.31 -1.94 -16.00
N CYS A 26 7.36 -2.45 -15.36
CA CYS A 26 8.53 -3.01 -16.04
C CYS A 26 8.30 -4.43 -16.57
N GLY A 27 7.14 -5.04 -16.28
CA GLY A 27 6.80 -6.40 -16.70
C GLY A 27 7.57 -7.50 -15.96
N LEU A 28 8.21 -7.19 -14.83
CA LEU A 28 8.83 -8.17 -13.93
C LEU A 28 7.80 -8.98 -13.16
N LEU A 29 6.64 -8.38 -12.91
CA LEU A 29 5.47 -9.04 -12.35
C LEU A 29 4.28 -8.83 -13.27
N VAL A 30 3.34 -9.76 -13.20
CA VAL A 30 2.01 -9.65 -13.83
C VAL A 30 0.96 -9.92 -12.76
N ALA A 31 -0.17 -9.21 -12.82
CA ALA A 31 -1.33 -9.50 -11.99
C ALA A 31 -2.16 -10.61 -12.67
N PRO A 32 -2.13 -11.88 -12.20
CA PRO A 32 -2.83 -12.98 -12.86
C PRO A 32 -4.35 -12.91 -12.68
N THR A 33 -4.84 -12.12 -11.72
CA THR A 33 -6.27 -11.93 -11.45
C THR A 33 -6.56 -10.45 -11.19
N HIS A 34 -7.71 -9.96 -11.68
CA HIS A 34 -8.20 -8.60 -11.43
C HIS A 34 -9.07 -8.52 -10.15
N ALA A 35 -8.98 -9.51 -9.28
CA ALA A 35 -9.78 -9.56 -8.06
C ALA A 35 -9.19 -8.63 -7.00
N SER A 36 -9.54 -7.35 -7.06
CA SER A 36 -9.31 -6.43 -5.94
C SER A 36 -10.20 -6.86 -4.78
N ARG A 37 -9.60 -7.36 -3.69
CA ARG A 37 -10.33 -7.81 -2.50
C ARG A 37 -10.79 -6.58 -1.70
N PRO A 38 -12.10 -6.27 -1.60
CA PRO A 38 -12.53 -5.09 -0.85
C PRO A 38 -12.75 -5.42 0.64
N LYS A 39 -12.45 -4.42 1.46
CA LYS A 39 -13.03 -4.09 2.77
C LYS A 39 -12.71 -5.02 3.95
N GLY A 40 -11.66 -4.68 4.69
CA GLY A 40 -11.46 -5.17 6.06
C GLY A 40 -10.01 -5.12 6.55
N LEU A 41 -9.05 -5.08 5.63
CA LEU A 41 -7.64 -4.92 5.93
C LEU A 41 -7.19 -3.54 5.45
N GLY A 42 -6.73 -2.72 6.38
CA GLY A 42 -6.28 -1.36 6.12
C GLY A 42 -5.03 -1.03 6.95
N TYR A 43 -4.36 0.06 6.58
CA TYR A 43 -3.24 0.58 7.33
C TYR A 43 -3.76 1.42 8.50
N HIS A 44 -3.29 1.12 9.71
CA HIS A 44 -3.68 1.84 10.93
C HIS A 44 -2.49 2.66 11.45
N ARG A 45 -2.76 3.89 11.86
CA ARG A 45 -1.78 4.73 12.55
C ARG A 45 -1.82 4.41 14.05
N ILE A 46 -0.65 4.12 14.64
CA ILE A 46 -0.49 3.86 16.07
C ILE A 46 0.48 4.90 16.62
N CYS A 47 0.06 5.63 17.66
CA CYS A 47 0.86 6.68 18.30
C CYS A 47 0.64 6.61 19.83
N PRO A 48 1.63 6.95 20.66
CA PRO A 48 1.45 7.12 22.10
C PRO A 48 0.40 8.20 22.40
N GLU A 49 -0.41 7.98 23.45
CA GLU A 49 -1.52 8.87 23.82
C GLU A 49 -1.05 10.30 24.09
N ASP A 50 0.10 10.46 24.75
CA ASP A 50 0.70 11.76 25.08
C ASP A 50 1.16 12.55 23.84
N SER A 51 1.45 11.85 22.73
CA SER A 51 1.91 12.46 21.47
C SER A 51 0.78 12.60 20.44
N ALA A 52 -0.42 12.06 20.74
CA ALA A 52 -1.56 12.05 19.82
C ALA A 52 -2.11 13.46 19.51
N SER A 53 -1.83 14.42 20.38
CA SER A 53 -2.34 15.80 20.30
C SER A 53 -1.35 16.80 19.66
N GLY A 54 -0.18 16.34 19.21
CA GLY A 54 0.82 17.22 18.57
C GLY A 54 0.34 17.74 17.22
N THR A 55 0.50 19.05 16.98
CA THR A 55 0.12 19.70 15.72
C THR A 55 0.84 19.09 14.52
N GLU A 56 2.10 18.71 14.68
CA GLU A 56 2.91 18.05 13.65
C GLU A 56 2.32 16.70 13.24
N LEU A 57 1.84 15.92 14.21
CA LEU A 57 1.22 14.62 13.95
C LEU A 57 -0.12 14.79 13.22
N GLN A 58 -0.90 15.82 13.54
CA GLN A 58 -2.12 16.13 12.82
C GLN A 58 -1.84 16.52 11.37
N LEU A 59 -0.90 17.46 11.15
CA LEU A 59 -0.51 17.87 9.80
C LEU A 59 -0.02 16.69 8.96
N PHE A 60 0.83 15.83 9.53
CA PHE A 60 1.28 14.62 8.85
C PHE A 60 0.13 13.66 8.54
N SER A 61 -0.82 13.52 9.47
CA SER A 61 -1.97 12.64 9.30
C SER A 61 -2.89 13.11 8.19
N ASP A 62 -3.18 14.41 8.15
CA ASP A 62 -4.03 15.01 7.12
C ASP A 62 -3.37 14.88 5.74
N TRP A 63 -2.07 15.15 5.66
CA TRP A 63 -1.31 14.93 4.44
C TRP A 63 -1.32 13.47 3.99
N LEU A 64 -1.08 12.51 4.90
CA LEU A 64 -1.05 11.09 4.57
C LEU A 64 -2.40 10.58 4.07
N LEU A 65 -3.50 11.03 4.69
CA LEU A 65 -4.85 10.71 4.26
C LEU A 65 -5.18 11.29 2.89
N ALA A 66 -4.72 12.52 2.60
CA ALA A 66 -4.86 13.11 1.27
C ALA A 66 -4.11 12.28 0.21
N GLN A 67 -2.86 11.89 0.46
CA GLN A 67 -2.10 11.03 -0.46
C GLN A 67 -2.77 9.67 -0.69
N ALA A 68 -3.32 9.05 0.36
CA ALA A 68 -4.06 7.80 0.22
C ALA A 68 -5.34 7.97 -0.62
N GLN A 69 -6.04 9.10 -0.48
CA GLN A 69 -7.22 9.42 -1.27
C GLN A 69 -6.87 9.65 -2.75
N ASP A 70 -5.75 10.34 -3.02
CA ASP A 70 -5.25 10.58 -4.37
C ASP A 70 -4.88 9.25 -5.06
N TYR A 71 -4.20 8.34 -4.34
CA TYR A 71 -3.87 7.01 -4.84
C TYR A 71 -5.12 6.20 -5.22
N LEU A 72 -6.14 6.17 -4.34
CA LEU A 72 -7.41 5.49 -4.62
C LEU A 72 -8.22 6.11 -5.77
N SER A 73 -7.95 7.37 -6.11
CA SER A 73 -8.62 8.09 -7.20
C SER A 73 -7.93 7.90 -8.55
N THR A 74 -6.73 7.32 -8.55
CA THR A 74 -5.99 6.99 -9.78
C THR A 74 -6.52 5.66 -10.33
N PRO A 75 -7.05 5.62 -11.57
CA PRO A 75 -7.67 4.44 -12.17
C PRO A 75 -6.66 3.35 -12.56
#